data_AF-A0A352EW16-F1
#
_entry.id   AF-A0A352EW16-F1
#
_cell.length_a   1.000
_cell.length_b   1.000
_cell.length_c   1.000
_cell.angle_alpha   90.00
_cell.angle_beta   90.00
_cell.angle_gamma   90.00
#
_symmetry.space_group_name_H-M   'P 1'
#
loop_
_entity.id
_entity.type
_entity.pdbx_description
1 polymer ?
#
loop_
_entity_poly.entity_id
_entity_poly.type
_entity_poly.pdbx_seq_one_letter_code
_entity_poly.pdbx_strand_id
1 'polypeptide(L)'
;RDLKPANIFLMQKRKPAGGSVSDGFVKVGDFGLAKIVTADRSEATSESGPQSRGIIGTPEYMAPEQMQTGVTLDTRADIYALGAIAYHMLGGRPPFIGDLTQLVAQKLMQAPPPLSTLRSDISAEVEKAIMHALEREPQARPQNAAEWFEELNAAVSKRPETPPPGADSPLIVMAPQGSEVYVDD
;
A
#
# COMPACT_ATOMS: atom_id res chain seq x y z
N ARG A 1 -7.19 8.52 3.60
CA ARG A 1 -7.04 8.82 2.15
C ARG A 1 -5.64 9.20 1.68
N ASP A 2 -4.63 9.30 2.56
CA ASP A 2 -3.21 9.40 2.16
C ASP A 2 -2.41 8.33 2.91
N LEU A 3 -2.85 7.08 2.77
CA LEU A 3 -2.12 5.98 3.38
C LEU A 3 -0.93 5.60 2.49
N LYS A 4 0.25 5.60 3.08
CA LYS A 4 1.53 5.27 2.42
C LYS A 4 2.50 4.69 3.45
N PRO A 5 3.55 3.99 3.02
CA PRO A 5 4.50 3.37 3.95
C PRO A 5 5.14 4.39 4.92
N ALA A 6 5.44 5.60 4.44
CA ALA A 6 6.01 6.67 5.28
C ALA A 6 5.10 7.12 6.44
N ASN A 7 3.80 6.79 6.38
CA ASN A 7 2.81 7.10 7.42
C ASN A 7 2.54 5.89 8.35
N ILE A 8 3.24 4.77 8.19
CA ILE A 8 3.09 3.56 9.01
C ILE A 8 4.36 3.37 9.84
N PHE A 9 4.23 3.43 11.15
CA PHE A 9 5.33 3.38 12.11
C PHE A 9 5.31 2.06 12.88
N LEU A 10 6.42 1.32 12.81
CA LEU A 10 6.65 0.16 13.66
C LEU A 10 7.27 0.62 14.98
N MET A 11 6.54 0.44 16.08
CA MET A 11 6.99 0.83 17.41
C MET A 11 7.48 -0.40 18.17
N GLN A 12 8.74 -0.40 18.57
CA GLN A 12 9.26 -1.40 19.48
C GLN A 12 8.93 -1.01 20.92
N LYS A 13 8.38 -1.94 21.70
CA LYS A 13 8.25 -1.75 23.14
C LYS A 13 9.62 -2.02 23.76
N ARG A 14 10.30 -0.98 24.26
CA ARG A 14 11.57 -1.15 24.99
C ARG A 14 11.31 -2.07 26.19
N LYS A 15 12.03 -3.18 26.26
CA LYS A 15 12.09 -4.01 27.48
C LYS A 15 13.09 -3.42 28.48
N PRO A 16 12.88 -3.62 29.79
CA PRO A 16 13.98 -3.54 30.76
C PRO A 16 15.04 -4.60 30.40
N ALA A 17 16.29 -4.32 30.73
CA ALA A 17 17.46 -5.10 30.29
C ALA A 17 17.28 -6.62 30.48
N GLY A 18 17.42 -7.38 29.39
CA GLY A 18 17.57 -8.85 29.43
C GLY A 18 16.43 -9.73 28.89
N GLY A 19 15.39 -9.19 28.25
CA GLY A 19 14.32 -10.02 27.64
C GLY A 19 14.26 -9.95 26.11
N SER A 20 13.90 -11.05 25.44
CA SER A 20 13.67 -11.11 23.97
C SER A 20 12.70 -10.01 23.50
N VAL A 21 12.94 -9.39 22.36
CA VAL A 21 12.06 -8.38 21.74
C VAL A 21 10.58 -8.79 21.90
N SER A 22 9.76 -7.96 22.55
CA SER A 22 8.30 -8.19 22.56
C SER A 22 7.71 -7.73 21.24
N ASP A 23 6.60 -8.34 20.83
CA ASP A 23 5.80 -7.91 19.68
C ASP A 23 5.63 -6.38 19.71
N GLY A 24 6.16 -5.73 18.68
CA GLY A 24 5.96 -4.30 18.47
C GLY A 24 4.50 -4.00 18.19
N PHE A 25 4.14 -2.72 18.11
CA PHE A 25 2.82 -2.31 17.65
C PHE A 25 2.95 -1.33 16.48
N VAL A 26 1.97 -1.36 15.57
CA VAL A 26 1.91 -0.46 14.43
C VAL A 26 1.13 0.79 14.79
N LYS A 27 1.65 1.97 14.45
CA LYS A 27 0.92 3.25 14.50
C LYS A 27 0.77 3.80 13.10
N VAL A 28 -0.43 4.25 12.76
CA VAL A 28 -0.67 5.05 11.56
C VAL A 28 -0.58 6.53 11.96
N GLY A 29 0.30 7.27 11.29
CA GLY A 29 0.47 8.71 11.47
C GLY A 29 -0.08 9.51 10.29
N ASP A 30 -0.04 10.83 10.46
CA ASP A 30 -0.42 11.84 9.47
C ASP A 30 -1.84 11.72 8.89
N PHE A 31 -2.83 12.10 9.71
CA PHE A 31 -4.20 12.31 9.26
C PHE A 31 -4.40 13.67 8.55
N GLY A 32 -3.32 14.42 8.23
CA GLY A 32 -3.37 15.80 7.77
C GLY A 32 -4.17 16.02 6.48
N LEU A 33 -4.23 15.02 5.60
CA LEU A 33 -5.02 15.07 4.36
C LEU A 33 -6.44 14.49 4.50
N ALA A 34 -6.81 13.94 5.65
CA ALA A 34 -8.18 13.47 5.90
C ALA A 34 -9.21 14.63 5.88
N LYS A 35 -8.76 15.87 6.11
CA LYS A 35 -9.63 17.04 6.29
C LYS A 35 -9.72 17.96 5.05
N ILE A 36 -8.75 17.93 4.12
CA ILE A 36 -8.68 18.90 3.01
C ILE A 36 -9.52 18.46 1.81
N VAL A 37 -9.89 17.18 1.69
CA VAL A 37 -10.68 16.68 0.54
C VAL A 37 -12.12 17.22 0.49
N THR A 38 -12.61 17.86 1.57
CA THR A 38 -13.95 18.46 1.61
C THR A 38 -13.97 19.95 1.26
N ALA A 39 -12.81 20.63 1.26
CA ALA A 39 -12.72 22.05 0.92
C ALA A 39 -11.84 22.21 -0.33
N ASP A 40 -12.50 22.57 -1.44
CA ASP A 40 -11.90 23.24 -2.58
C ASP A 40 -10.84 22.47 -3.40
N ARG A 41 -11.32 21.50 -4.20
CA ARG A 41 -10.70 21.19 -5.51
C ARG A 41 -10.90 22.31 -6.56
N SER A 42 -11.57 23.39 -6.18
CA SER A 42 -11.97 24.51 -7.05
C SER A 42 -10.98 25.69 -7.06
N GLU A 43 -10.07 25.82 -6.09
CA GLU A 43 -9.29 27.06 -5.90
C GLU A 43 -7.76 26.91 -5.89
N ALA A 44 -7.21 25.85 -6.48
CA ALA A 44 -5.77 25.79 -6.77
C ALA A 44 -5.45 26.41 -8.15
N THR A 45 -5.85 27.68 -8.35
CA THR A 45 -5.26 28.54 -9.39
C THR A 45 -4.26 29.47 -8.70
N SER A 46 -2.98 29.14 -8.76
CA SER A 46 -1.92 30.12 -8.55
C SER A 46 -0.79 29.85 -9.52
N GLU A 47 -0.48 30.92 -10.24
CA GLU A 47 0.38 31.03 -11.39
C GLU A 47 1.83 30.62 -11.05
N SER A 48 2.30 29.51 -11.61
CA SER A 48 3.73 29.23 -11.88
C SER A 48 3.87 27.93 -12.69
N GLY A 49 4.01 28.06 -14.01
CA GLY A 49 4.54 27.02 -14.90
C GLY A 49 3.55 25.94 -15.39
N PRO A 50 3.78 25.37 -16.58
CA PRO A 50 2.95 24.30 -17.09
C PRO A 50 3.27 22.99 -16.35
N GLN A 51 2.22 22.25 -15.96
CA GLN A 51 2.23 20.83 -15.52
C GLN A 51 2.26 20.54 -14.00
N SER A 52 1.34 21.10 -13.21
CA SER A 52 0.93 20.45 -11.94
C SER A 52 -0.55 20.69 -11.65
N ARG A 53 -1.43 19.95 -12.35
CA ARG A 53 -2.80 19.75 -11.85
C ARG A 53 -2.68 18.97 -10.54
N GLY A 54 -2.98 19.65 -9.43
CA GLY A 54 -2.59 19.28 -8.07
C GLY A 54 -3.13 17.94 -7.55
N ILE A 55 -2.44 16.86 -7.89
CA ILE A 55 -2.53 15.60 -7.15
C ILE A 55 -1.65 15.76 -5.92
N ILE A 56 -2.28 16.05 -4.77
CA ILE A 56 -1.63 16.15 -3.46
C ILE A 56 -1.62 14.74 -2.83
N GLY A 57 -0.43 14.18 -2.60
CA GLY A 57 -0.19 12.88 -1.93
C GLY A 57 0.82 12.01 -2.68
N THR A 58 0.88 10.71 -2.37
CA THR A 58 1.84 9.76 -2.99
C THR A 58 1.15 8.90 -4.08
N PRO A 59 1.25 9.27 -5.37
CA PRO A 59 0.40 8.73 -6.45
C PRO A 59 0.55 7.22 -6.65
N GLU A 60 1.66 6.62 -6.24
CA GLU A 60 1.92 5.19 -6.31
C GLU A 60 0.90 4.37 -5.50
N TYR A 61 0.42 4.90 -4.36
CA TYR A 61 -0.51 4.21 -3.46
C TYR A 61 -1.96 4.70 -3.60
N MET A 62 -2.20 5.79 -4.33
CA MET A 62 -3.55 6.31 -4.53
C MET A 62 -4.42 5.36 -5.34
N ALA A 63 -5.70 5.29 -4.96
CA ALA A 63 -6.71 4.55 -5.70
C ALA A 63 -7.08 5.24 -7.03
N PRO A 64 -7.49 4.50 -8.08
CA PRO A 64 -7.84 5.05 -9.39
C PRO A 64 -8.89 6.16 -9.33
N GLU A 65 -9.88 6.04 -8.44
CA GLU A 65 -10.92 7.06 -8.25
C GLU A 65 -10.39 8.37 -7.64
N GLN A 66 -9.29 8.34 -6.89
CA GLN A 66 -8.68 9.55 -6.31
C GLN A 66 -8.01 10.42 -7.37
N MET A 67 -7.64 9.82 -8.50
CA MET A 67 -7.01 10.46 -9.65
C MET A 67 -8.03 11.05 -10.64
N GLN A 68 -9.32 10.81 -10.43
CA GLN A 68 -10.40 11.31 -11.27
C GLN A 68 -11.09 12.52 -10.62
N THR A 69 -11.57 13.43 -11.46
CA THR A 69 -12.38 14.56 -11.03
C THR A 69 -13.86 14.17 -10.94
N GLY A 70 -14.60 14.76 -10.01
CA GLY A 70 -16.05 14.54 -9.87
C GLY A 70 -16.47 13.19 -9.25
N VAL A 71 -15.53 12.32 -8.87
CA VAL A 71 -15.85 11.05 -8.22
C VAL A 71 -15.94 11.21 -6.71
N THR A 72 -17.05 10.75 -6.13
CA THR A 72 -17.18 10.63 -4.67
C THR A 72 -16.30 9.50 -4.20
N LEU A 73 -15.34 9.86 -3.37
CA LEU A 73 -14.47 8.90 -2.73
C LEU A 73 -15.18 8.34 -1.48
N ASP A 74 -14.89 7.09 -1.10
CA ASP A 74 -15.31 6.49 0.18
C ASP A 74 -14.09 5.86 0.91
N THR A 75 -14.31 4.93 1.84
CA THR A 75 -13.27 4.24 2.62
C THR A 75 -12.52 3.17 1.82
N ARG A 76 -13.04 2.72 0.67
CA ARG A 76 -12.43 1.69 -0.18
C ARG A 76 -11.19 2.19 -0.92
N ALA A 77 -11.01 3.52 -0.99
CA ALA A 77 -9.75 4.13 -1.40
C ALA A 77 -8.60 3.80 -0.43
N ASP A 78 -8.88 3.73 0.88
CA ASP A 78 -7.87 3.35 1.88
C ASP A 78 -7.54 1.85 1.82
N ILE A 79 -8.51 1.00 1.45
CA ILE A 79 -8.29 -0.44 1.20
C ILE A 79 -7.36 -0.64 0.02
N TYR A 80 -7.56 0.09 -1.08
CA TYR A 80 -6.64 0.06 -2.22
C TYR A 80 -5.23 0.46 -1.81
N ALA A 81 -5.09 1.55 -1.05
CA ALA A 81 -3.78 2.00 -0.57
C ALA A 81 -3.10 0.94 0.33
N LEU A 82 -3.85 0.31 1.23
CA LEU A 82 -3.36 -0.82 2.03
C LEU A 82 -2.91 -2.00 1.16
N GLY A 83 -3.70 -2.37 0.14
CA GLY A 83 -3.34 -3.40 -0.83
C GLY A 83 -2.05 -3.05 -1.58
N ALA A 84 -1.89 -1.80 -2.00
CA ALA A 84 -0.69 -1.33 -2.71
C ALA A 84 0.56 -1.34 -1.79
N ILE A 85 0.38 -1.02 -0.51
CA ILE A 85 1.45 -1.12 0.50
C ILE A 85 1.82 -2.59 0.75
N ALA A 86 0.84 -3.48 0.90
CA ALA A 86 1.09 -4.92 1.06
C ALA A 86 1.80 -5.52 -0.15
N TYR A 87 1.35 -5.15 -1.35
CA TYR A 87 2.02 -5.51 -2.61
C TYR A 87 3.48 -5.04 -2.61
N HIS A 88 3.74 -3.79 -2.21
CA HIS A 88 5.10 -3.26 -2.15
C HIS A 88 5.96 -3.99 -1.11
N MET A 89 5.46 -4.20 0.11
CA MET A 89 6.18 -4.92 1.16
C MET A 89 6.62 -6.31 0.72
N LEU A 90 5.77 -7.01 -0.06
CA LEU A 90 6.05 -8.36 -0.50
C LEU A 90 6.78 -8.44 -1.85
N GLY A 91 6.59 -7.48 -2.75
CA GLY A 91 7.17 -7.47 -4.09
C GLY A 91 8.38 -6.56 -4.27
N GLY A 92 8.73 -5.76 -3.26
CA GLY A 92 9.87 -4.83 -3.28
C GLY A 92 9.62 -3.54 -4.05
N ARG A 93 8.46 -3.40 -4.70
CA ARG A 93 8.03 -2.19 -5.41
C ARG A 93 6.49 -2.09 -5.49
N PRO A 94 5.90 -0.89 -5.67
CA PRO A 94 4.46 -0.75 -5.90
C PRO A 94 4.00 -1.47 -7.18
N PRO A 95 2.70 -1.76 -7.32
CA PRO A 95 2.16 -2.44 -8.51
C PRO A 95 2.40 -1.63 -9.80
N PHE A 96 2.29 -0.31 -9.71
CA PHE A 96 2.47 0.63 -10.81
C PHE A 96 3.59 1.61 -10.49
N ILE A 97 4.40 1.94 -11.50
CA ILE A 97 5.56 2.83 -11.40
C ILE A 97 5.60 3.68 -12.67
N GLY A 98 5.95 4.94 -12.50
CA GLY A 98 6.09 5.90 -13.60
C GLY A 98 5.96 7.31 -13.09
N ASP A 99 6.04 8.27 -14.01
CA ASP A 99 5.62 9.63 -13.71
C ASP A 99 4.11 9.71 -13.43
N LEU A 100 3.63 10.88 -12.98
CA LEU A 100 2.23 11.08 -12.63
C LEU A 100 1.26 10.73 -13.77
N THR A 101 1.60 11.08 -15.02
CA THR A 101 0.75 10.83 -16.19
C THR A 101 0.68 9.34 -16.49
N GLN A 102 1.82 8.64 -16.40
CA GLN A 102 1.92 7.20 -16.58
C GLN A 102 1.13 6.46 -15.50
N LEU A 103 1.26 6.86 -14.23
CA LEU A 103 0.54 6.24 -13.12
C LEU A 103 -0.98 6.40 -13.26
N VAL A 104 -1.45 7.59 -13.65
CA VAL A 104 -2.87 7.83 -13.92
C VAL A 104 -3.37 6.92 -15.04
N ALA A 105 -2.65 6.87 -16.17
CA ALA A 105 -3.03 6.02 -17.30
C ALA A 105 -3.05 4.53 -16.93
N GLN A 106 -2.01 4.04 -16.25
CA GLN A 106 -1.91 2.64 -15.81
C GLN A 106 -3.07 2.27 -14.88
N LYS A 107 -3.29 3.06 -13.82
CA LYS A 107 -4.32 2.78 -12.80
C LYS A 107 -5.75 2.86 -13.34
N LEU A 108 -6.00 3.69 -14.34
CA LEU A 108 -7.33 3.82 -14.95
C LEU A 108 -7.60 2.77 -16.04
N MET A 109 -6.56 2.23 -16.67
CA MET A 109 -6.72 1.40 -17.88
C MET A 109 -6.25 -0.04 -17.73
N GLN A 110 -5.45 -0.36 -16.71
CA GLN A 110 -4.77 -1.65 -16.58
C GLN A 110 -5.08 -2.30 -15.24
N ALA A 111 -5.12 -3.63 -15.23
CA ALA A 111 -5.09 -4.38 -13.99
C ALA A 111 -3.65 -4.33 -13.40
N PRO A 112 -3.50 -4.35 -12.07
CA PRO A 112 -2.19 -4.52 -11.45
C PRO A 112 -1.53 -5.81 -11.94
N PRO A 113 -0.21 -5.84 -12.16
CA PRO A 113 0.50 -7.08 -12.42
C PRO A 113 0.33 -8.07 -11.26
N PRO A 114 0.25 -9.39 -11.51
CA PRO A 114 0.25 -10.37 -10.44
C PRO A 114 1.51 -10.26 -9.57
N LEU A 115 1.37 -10.33 -8.25
CA LEU A 115 2.48 -10.21 -7.30
C LEU A 115 3.51 -11.34 -7.46
N SER A 116 3.06 -12.52 -7.90
CA SER A 116 3.87 -13.67 -8.28
C SER A 116 4.89 -13.38 -9.38
N THR A 117 4.68 -12.33 -10.18
CA THR A 117 5.68 -11.86 -11.17
C THR A 117 6.91 -11.22 -10.52
N LEU A 118 6.80 -10.79 -9.25
CA LEU A 118 7.89 -10.21 -8.46
C LEU A 118 8.36 -11.14 -7.35
N ARG A 119 7.44 -11.98 -6.83
CA ARG A 119 7.68 -12.88 -5.72
C ARG A 119 7.09 -14.26 -6.01
N SER A 120 7.86 -15.13 -6.64
CA SER A 120 7.39 -16.44 -7.11
C SER A 120 7.08 -17.44 -5.98
N ASP A 121 7.59 -17.22 -4.77
CA ASP A 121 7.34 -18.04 -3.58
C ASP A 121 6.07 -17.66 -2.81
N ILE A 122 5.31 -16.65 -3.29
CA ILE A 122 4.07 -16.24 -2.65
C ILE A 122 2.97 -17.28 -2.85
N SER A 123 2.21 -17.58 -1.79
CA SER A 123 1.01 -18.41 -1.91
C SER A 123 -0.08 -17.73 -2.73
N ALA A 124 -0.75 -18.49 -3.59
CA ALA A 124 -1.83 -17.98 -4.44
C ALA A 124 -2.98 -17.33 -3.65
N GLU A 125 -3.27 -17.82 -2.44
CA GLU A 125 -4.31 -17.27 -1.57
C GLU A 125 -3.95 -15.87 -1.07
N VAL A 126 -2.70 -15.65 -0.67
CA VAL A 126 -2.21 -14.33 -0.22
C VAL A 126 -2.16 -13.36 -1.39
N GLU A 127 -1.67 -13.80 -2.56
CA GLU A 127 -1.73 -12.99 -3.78
C GLU A 127 -3.17 -12.59 -4.09
N LYS A 128 -4.12 -13.54 -4.09
CA LYS A 128 -5.53 -13.26 -4.35
C LYS A 128 -6.10 -12.19 -3.41
N ALA A 129 -5.87 -12.31 -2.10
CA ALA A 129 -6.37 -11.34 -1.12
C ALA A 129 -5.77 -9.93 -1.34
N ILE A 130 -4.50 -9.84 -1.70
CA ILE A 130 -3.84 -8.55 -2.01
C ILE A 130 -4.40 -7.96 -3.30
N MET A 131 -4.55 -8.77 -4.34
CA MET A 131 -5.04 -8.34 -5.65
C MET A 131 -6.52 -7.91 -5.58
N HIS A 132 -7.33 -8.54 -4.72
CA HIS A 132 -8.73 -8.14 -4.49
C HIS A 132 -8.85 -6.72 -3.91
N ALA A 133 -7.96 -6.31 -3.01
CA ALA A 133 -7.90 -4.92 -2.54
C ALA A 133 -7.47 -3.93 -3.64
N LEU A 134 -6.73 -4.39 -4.64
CA LEU A 134 -6.23 -3.60 -5.76
C LEU A 134 -7.19 -3.54 -6.96
N GLU A 135 -8.40 -4.08 -6.84
CA GLU A 135 -9.41 -3.98 -7.88
C GLU A 135 -9.64 -2.52 -8.29
N ARG A 136 -9.76 -2.28 -9.60
CA ARG A 136 -9.85 -0.91 -10.10
C ARG A 136 -11.14 -0.25 -9.64
N GLU A 137 -12.24 -0.99 -9.71
CA GLU A 137 -13.57 -0.54 -9.34
C GLU A 137 -13.78 -0.64 -7.81
N PRO A 138 -14.14 0.44 -7.10
CA PRO A 138 -14.34 0.40 -5.65
C PRO A 138 -15.34 -0.68 -5.20
N GLN A 139 -16.41 -0.88 -5.95
CA GLN A 139 -17.44 -1.89 -5.68
C GLN A 139 -16.95 -3.34 -5.79
N ALA A 140 -15.85 -3.58 -6.51
CA ALA A 140 -15.24 -4.90 -6.66
C ALA A 140 -14.18 -5.19 -5.57
N ARG A 141 -13.90 -4.22 -4.68
CA ARG A 141 -13.01 -4.40 -3.53
C ARG A 141 -13.80 -4.92 -2.32
N PRO A 142 -13.11 -5.39 -1.25
CA PRO A 142 -13.72 -5.54 0.06
C PRO A 142 -14.44 -4.25 0.48
N GLN A 143 -15.62 -4.40 1.09
CA GLN A 143 -16.47 -3.25 1.42
C GLN A 143 -15.92 -2.45 2.59
N ASN A 144 -15.12 -3.07 3.44
CA ASN A 144 -14.47 -2.43 4.56
C ASN A 144 -13.13 -3.11 4.92
N ALA A 145 -12.33 -2.45 5.75
CA ALA A 145 -11.01 -2.93 6.13
C ALA A 145 -11.06 -4.20 6.99
N ALA A 146 -12.14 -4.43 7.76
CA ALA A 146 -12.27 -5.63 8.57
C ALA A 146 -12.49 -6.87 7.70
N GLU A 147 -13.33 -6.76 6.67
CA GLU A 147 -13.54 -7.80 5.67
C GLU A 147 -12.22 -8.18 4.96
N TRP A 148 -11.46 -7.17 4.51
CA TRP A 148 -10.17 -7.43 3.88
C TRP A 148 -9.16 -8.06 4.85
N PHE A 149 -9.15 -7.63 6.12
CA PHE A 149 -8.30 -8.21 7.14
C PHE A 149 -8.63 -9.69 7.38
N GLU A 150 -9.91 -10.05 7.49
CA GLU A 150 -10.35 -11.44 7.64
C GLU A 150 -9.92 -12.29 6.44
N GLU A 151 -10.11 -11.77 5.22
CA GLU A 151 -9.69 -12.43 3.99
C GLU A 151 -8.18 -12.69 3.96
N LEU A 152 -7.38 -11.65 4.24
CA LEU A 152 -5.92 -11.75 4.24
C LEU A 152 -5.42 -12.69 5.35
N ASN A 153 -6.00 -12.61 6.55
CA ASN A 153 -5.62 -13.46 7.67
C ASN A 153 -5.95 -14.94 7.40
N ALA A 154 -7.10 -15.22 6.79
CA ALA A 154 -7.47 -16.56 6.36
C ALA A 154 -6.52 -17.09 5.27
N ALA A 155 -6.07 -16.23 4.36
CA ALA A 155 -5.08 -16.60 3.34
C ALA A 155 -3.71 -16.94 3.96
N VAL A 156 -3.23 -16.13 4.90
CA VAL A 156 -1.96 -16.38 5.60
C VAL A 156 -2.02 -17.69 6.42
N SER A 157 -3.15 -17.96 7.08
CA SER A 157 -3.33 -19.17 7.90
C SER A 157 -3.33 -20.47 7.08
N LYS A 158 -3.56 -20.39 5.77
CA LYS A 158 -3.52 -21.54 4.85
C LYS A 158 -2.13 -21.80 4.25
N ARG A 159 -1.16 -20.92 4.52
CA ARG A 159 0.20 -21.08 4.04
C ARG A 159 0.79 -22.35 4.64
N PRO A 160 1.34 -23.29 3.84
CA PRO A 160 2.07 -24.42 4.39
C PRO A 160 3.24 -23.90 5.23
N GLU A 161 3.42 -24.43 6.44
CA GLU A 161 4.47 -24.01 7.39
C GLU A 161 5.89 -24.18 6.81
N THR A 162 6.05 -25.02 5.78
CA THR A 162 7.32 -25.27 5.12
C THR A 162 7.37 -24.55 3.78
N PRO A 163 8.28 -23.57 3.58
CA PRO A 163 8.54 -23.03 2.26
C PRO A 163 9.01 -24.14 1.31
N PRO A 164 8.68 -24.08 0.00
CA PRO A 164 9.12 -25.09 -0.94
C PRO A 164 10.66 -25.20 -0.94
N PRO A 165 11.24 -26.42 -1.03
CA PRO A 165 12.69 -26.58 -1.02
C PRO A 165 13.34 -25.76 -2.13
N GLY A 166 14.31 -24.90 -1.77
CA GLY A 166 15.01 -24.01 -2.71
C GLY A 166 14.36 -22.64 -2.93
N ALA A 167 13.35 -22.27 -2.14
CA ALA A 167 12.85 -20.90 -2.11
C ALA A 167 13.83 -19.99 -1.36
N ASP A 168 14.72 -19.32 -2.09
CA ASP A 168 15.41 -18.13 -1.59
C ASP A 168 14.37 -17.00 -1.51
N SER A 169 13.62 -16.95 -0.41
CA SER A 169 12.67 -15.86 -0.16
C SER A 169 13.45 -14.56 0.05
N PRO A 170 13.32 -13.54 -0.81
CA PRO A 170 14.03 -12.28 -0.62
C PRO A 170 13.51 -11.58 0.63
N LEU A 171 14.41 -11.18 1.52
CA LEU A 171 14.10 -10.23 2.58
C LEU A 171 13.96 -8.84 1.97
N ILE A 172 12.76 -8.27 2.06
CA ILE A 172 12.50 -6.90 1.61
C ILE A 172 12.48 -6.00 2.84
N VAL A 173 13.37 -5.00 2.84
CA VAL A 173 13.38 -3.96 3.86
C VAL A 173 12.89 -2.65 3.26
N MET A 174 11.74 -2.18 3.75
CA MET A 174 11.22 -0.86 3.43
C MET A 174 11.73 0.14 4.46
N ALA A 175 12.68 0.98 4.08
CA ALA A 175 13.22 2.02 4.93
C ALA A 175 13.12 3.40 4.25
N PRO A 176 12.95 4.49 5.02
CA PRO A 176 13.05 5.84 4.48
C PRO A 176 14.37 6.06 3.75
N GLN A 177 14.36 6.88 2.71
CA GLN A 177 15.56 7.20 1.95
C GLN A 177 16.66 7.76 2.87
N GLY A 178 17.86 7.19 2.79
CA GLY A 178 19.01 7.55 3.64
C GLY A 178 19.06 6.83 4.99
N SER A 179 18.17 5.89 5.27
CA SER A 179 18.25 5.06 6.48
C SER A 179 19.36 4.01 6.36
N GLU A 180 20.11 3.81 7.45
CA GLU A 180 20.98 2.64 7.59
C GLU A 180 20.13 1.41 7.94
N VAL A 181 20.29 0.34 7.16
CA VAL A 181 19.61 -0.94 7.37
C VAL A 181 20.65 -1.96 7.81
N TYR A 182 20.41 -2.56 8.97
CA TYR A 182 21.21 -3.65 9.52
C TYR A 182 20.39 -4.93 9.44
N VAL A 183 20.95 -5.96 8.79
CA VAL A 183 20.39 -7.31 8.75
C VAL A 183 21.38 -8.19 9.51
N ASP A 184 20.97 -8.69 10.68
CA ASP A 184 21.76 -9.67 11.43
C ASP A 184 21.51 -11.06 10.83
N ASP A 185 22.59 -11.78 10.49
CA ASP A 185 22.59 -13.18 10.04
C ASP A 185 22.35 -14.17 11.20
#